data_AF-A0A956JM05-F1
#
_entry.id   AF-A0A956JM05-F1
#
_cell.length_a   1.000
_cell.length_b   1.000
_cell.length_c   1.000
_cell.angle_alpha   90.00
_cell.angle_beta   90.00
_cell.angle_gamma   90.00
#
_symmetry.space_group_name_H-M   'P 1'
#
loop_
_entity.id
_entity.type
_entity.pdbx_description
1 polymer ?
#
loop_
_entity_poly.entity_id
_entity_poly.type
_entity_poly.pdbx_seq_one_letter_code
_entity_poly.pdbx_strand_id
1 'polypeptide(L)'
;MSQTIYDKYGFDAISTIVHDFYGRVLKCDVTAPYFKGYNMERIIKHQTEFLCMLLGGPAKYKGRELEMAHRNLAISEEAFDEVADLLDETLEDHGLTDDEREAVIGAVGATRGVIVRET
;
A
#
# COMPACT_ATOMS: atom_id res chain seq x y z
N MET A 1 1.17 -12.73 -23.49
CA MET A 1 1.42 -12.08 -22.19
C MET A 1 0.13 -11.36 -21.85
N SER A 2 -0.51 -11.73 -20.75
CA SER A 2 -1.67 -10.97 -20.25
C SER A 2 -1.19 -9.58 -19.83
N GLN A 3 -1.99 -8.55 -20.10
CA GLN A 3 -1.71 -7.17 -19.66
C GLN A 3 -1.69 -7.13 -18.13
N THR A 4 -0.69 -6.48 -17.53
CA THR A 4 -0.64 -6.29 -16.07
C THR A 4 -1.50 -5.09 -15.65
N ILE A 5 -1.82 -4.96 -14.35
CA ILE A 5 -2.53 -3.78 -13.83
C ILE A 5 -1.66 -2.53 -14.08
N TYR A 6 -0.34 -2.63 -13.94
CA TYR A 6 0.59 -1.56 -14.28
C TYR A 6 0.50 -1.15 -15.75
N ASP A 7 0.40 -2.10 -16.70
CA ASP A 7 0.25 -1.78 -18.12
C ASP A 7 -1.07 -1.07 -18.45
N LYS A 8 -2.10 -1.22 -17.59
CA LYS A 8 -3.41 -0.58 -17.76
C LYS A 8 -3.44 0.84 -17.21
N TYR A 9 -2.88 1.07 -16.01
CA TYR A 9 -2.97 2.35 -15.31
C TYR A 9 -1.71 3.21 -15.46
N GLY A 10 -0.53 2.60 -15.56
CA GLY A 10 0.74 3.31 -15.63
C GLY A 10 1.12 4.02 -14.32
N PHE A 11 2.31 4.62 -14.32
CA PHE A 11 2.89 5.25 -13.14
C PHE A 11 2.06 6.43 -12.60
N ASP A 12 1.59 7.32 -13.48
CA ASP A 12 0.92 8.56 -13.06
C ASP A 12 -0.43 8.30 -12.37
N ALA A 13 -1.20 7.33 -12.88
CA ALA A 13 -2.46 6.94 -12.24
C ALA A 13 -2.20 6.27 -10.88
N ILE A 14 -1.24 5.35 -10.81
CA ILE A 14 -0.86 4.70 -9.54
C ILE A 14 -0.33 5.74 -8.53
N SER A 15 0.44 6.73 -8.98
CA SER A 15 0.90 7.81 -8.10
C SER A 15 -0.25 8.64 -7.55
N THR A 16 -1.30 8.86 -8.35
CA THR A 16 -2.50 9.58 -7.92
C THR A 16 -3.28 8.76 -6.89
N ILE A 17 -3.50 7.46 -7.17
CA ILE A 17 -4.10 6.50 -6.23
C ILE A 17 -3.37 6.53 -4.89
N VAL A 18 -2.04 6.42 -4.89
CA VAL A 18 -1.24 6.42 -3.65
C VAL A 18 -1.37 7.72 -2.89
N HIS A 19 -1.39 8.86 -3.59
CA HIS A 19 -1.57 10.14 -2.95
C HIS A 19 -2.93 10.24 -2.23
N ASP A 20 -4.01 9.81 -2.90
CA ASP A 20 -5.35 9.83 -2.32
C ASP A 20 -5.49 8.85 -1.16
N PHE A 21 -4.90 7.66 -1.30
CA PHE A 21 -4.80 6.65 -0.23
C PHE A 21 -4.16 7.23 1.03
N TYR A 22 -3.00 7.89 0.91
CA TYR A 22 -2.38 8.53 2.07
C TYR A 22 -3.18 9.72 2.60
N GLY A 23 -3.97 10.38 1.75
CA GLY A 23 -4.96 11.36 2.17
C GLY A 23 -6.01 10.78 3.11
N ARG A 24 -6.38 9.50 2.97
CA ARG A 24 -7.27 8.76 3.88
C ARG A 24 -6.54 8.27 5.13
N VAL A 25 -5.38 7.63 4.95
CA VAL A 25 -4.54 7.11 6.06
C VAL A 25 -4.19 8.19 7.09
N LEU A 26 -3.93 9.42 6.63
CA LEU A 26 -3.59 10.54 7.53
C LEU A 26 -4.80 11.15 8.25
N LYS A 27 -6.02 10.80 7.85
CA LYS A 27 -7.26 11.26 8.48
C LYS A 27 -7.92 10.21 9.38
N CYS A 28 -7.52 8.94 9.27
CA CYS A 28 -8.04 7.88 10.12
C CYS A 28 -7.33 7.89 11.49
N ASP A 29 -8.12 7.84 12.57
CA ASP A 29 -7.62 7.90 13.95
C ASP A 29 -6.74 6.69 14.31
N VAL A 30 -6.97 5.54 13.67
CA VAL A 30 -6.20 4.30 13.89
C VAL A 30 -4.83 4.38 13.22
N THR A 31 -4.77 4.86 11.97
CA THR A 31 -3.55 4.79 11.15
C THR A 31 -2.69 6.06 11.26
N ALA A 32 -3.30 7.24 11.39
CA ALA A 32 -2.59 8.52 11.41
C ALA A 32 -1.48 8.63 12.48
N PRO A 33 -1.62 8.07 13.71
CA PRO A 33 -0.58 8.12 14.71
C PRO A 33 0.77 7.52 14.26
N TYR A 34 0.77 6.50 13.41
CA TYR A 34 1.98 5.82 12.91
C TYR A 34 2.84 6.71 12.01
N PHE A 35 2.26 7.77 11.43
CA PHE A 35 2.94 8.63 10.47
C PHE A 35 3.41 9.97 11.06
N LYS A 36 3.22 10.19 12.38
CA LYS A 36 3.67 11.41 13.06
C LYS A 36 5.18 11.56 13.00
N GLY A 37 5.64 12.71 12.49
CA GLY A 37 7.07 13.04 12.39
C GLY A 37 7.80 12.43 11.19
N TYR A 38 7.10 11.70 10.32
CA TYR A 38 7.66 11.19 9.08
C TYR A 38 7.52 12.20 7.93
N ASN A 39 8.44 12.13 6.97
CA ASN A 39 8.32 12.86 5.72
C ASN A 39 7.36 12.12 4.79
N MET A 40 6.14 12.64 4.66
CA MET A 40 5.08 12.01 3.87
C MET A 40 5.37 12.00 2.37
N GLU A 41 6.04 13.02 1.82
CA GLU A 41 6.42 13.02 0.40
C GLU A 41 7.35 11.84 0.08
N ARG A 42 8.29 11.54 0.98
CA ARG A 42 9.19 10.39 0.84
C ARG A 42 8.45 9.06 0.96
N ILE A 43 7.49 8.96 1.88
CA ILE A 43 6.67 7.77 2.07
C ILE A 43 5.78 7.52 0.84
N ILE A 44 5.06 8.55 0.38
CA ILE A 44 4.19 8.48 -0.81
C ILE A 44 5.02 8.02 -2.02
N LYS A 45 6.18 8.64 -2.27
CA LYS A 45 7.06 8.23 -3.37
C LYS A 45 7.44 6.74 -3.28
N HIS A 46 7.89 6.29 -2.11
CA HIS A 46 8.31 4.90 -1.93
C HIS A 46 7.13 3.92 -2.10
N GLN A 47 5.94 4.28 -1.60
CA GLN A 47 4.76 3.47 -1.75
C GLN A 47 4.28 3.41 -3.20
N THR A 48 4.40 4.48 -3.97
CA THR A 48 4.13 4.48 -5.41
C THR A 48 5.04 3.50 -6.13
N GLU A 49 6.35 3.52 -5.83
CA GLU A 49 7.30 2.57 -6.41
C GLU A 49 6.95 1.12 -6.02
N PHE A 50 6.56 0.89 -4.77
CA PHE A 50 6.13 -0.41 -4.27
C PHE A 50 4.84 -0.91 -4.96
N LEU A 51 3.79 -0.10 -5.05
CA LEU A 51 2.57 -0.52 -5.73
C LEU A 51 2.79 -0.71 -7.23
N CYS A 52 3.55 0.16 -7.91
CA CYS A 52 3.89 -0.02 -9.33
C CYS A 52 4.52 -1.41 -9.57
N MET A 53 5.47 -1.79 -8.74
CA MET A 53 6.11 -3.10 -8.78
C MET A 53 5.13 -4.25 -8.51
N LEU A 54 4.30 -4.13 -7.47
CA LEU A 54 3.31 -5.15 -7.10
C LEU A 54 2.34 -5.43 -8.25
N LEU A 55 2.00 -4.38 -9.00
CA LEU A 55 1.05 -4.39 -10.10
C LEU A 55 1.67 -4.81 -11.45
N GLY A 56 2.92 -5.29 -11.45
CA GLY A 56 3.61 -5.81 -12.63
C GLY A 56 4.59 -4.84 -13.30
N GLY A 57 4.86 -3.69 -12.67
CA GLY A 57 5.84 -2.71 -13.14
C GLY A 57 7.30 -3.19 -13.02
N PRO A 58 8.25 -2.45 -13.61
CA PRO A 58 9.64 -2.91 -13.81
C PRO A 58 10.50 -2.97 -12.53
N ALA A 59 10.03 -2.39 -11.43
CA ALA A 59 10.73 -2.42 -10.15
C ALA A 59 10.66 -3.82 -9.50
N LYS A 60 11.55 -4.11 -8.54
CA LYS A 60 11.60 -5.40 -7.84
C LYS A 60 11.58 -5.22 -6.34
N TYR A 61 10.81 -6.08 -5.69
CA TYR A 61 10.60 -6.01 -4.24
C TYR A 61 11.74 -6.69 -3.50
N LYS A 62 12.12 -6.13 -2.36
CA LYS A 62 13.05 -6.77 -1.43
C LYS A 62 12.35 -6.94 -0.06
N GLY A 63 11.72 -8.10 0.14
CA GLY A 63 11.10 -8.57 1.40
C GLY A 63 11.66 -7.99 2.70
N ARG A 64 12.98 -8.13 2.86
CA ARG A 64 13.74 -7.70 4.03
C ARG A 64 13.61 -6.20 4.34
N GLU A 65 13.40 -5.36 3.32
CA GLU A 65 13.24 -3.92 3.49
C GLU A 65 11.90 -3.55 4.15
N LEU A 66 10.78 -4.25 3.87
CA LEU A 66 9.52 -3.98 4.60
C LEU A 66 9.66 -4.41 6.06
N GLU A 67 10.19 -5.61 6.33
CA GLU A 67 10.36 -6.06 7.72
C GLU A 67 11.23 -5.06 8.50
N MET A 68 12.34 -4.60 7.91
CA MET A 68 13.21 -3.60 8.54
C MET A 68 12.54 -2.25 8.74
N ALA A 69 11.72 -1.79 7.79
CA ALA A 69 11.00 -0.52 7.90
C ALA A 69 9.91 -0.55 8.99
N HIS A 70 9.25 -1.70 9.18
CA HIS A 70 8.10 -1.83 10.08
C HIS A 70 8.46 -2.40 11.47
N ARG A 71 9.66 -2.99 11.65
CA ARG A 71 10.04 -3.74 12.87
C ARG A 71 9.85 -3.03 14.21
N ASN A 72 9.94 -1.71 14.23
CA ASN A 72 9.89 -0.91 15.46
C ASN A 72 8.58 -0.11 15.60
N LEU A 73 7.61 -0.35 14.71
CA LEU A 73 6.37 0.43 14.68
C LEU A 73 5.25 -0.18 15.54
N ALA A 74 5.38 -1.43 15.97
CA ALA A 74 4.35 -2.14 16.74
C ALA A 74 2.96 -1.99 16.11
N ILE A 75 2.87 -2.29 14.81
CA ILE A 75 1.62 -2.23 14.05
C ILE A 75 0.70 -3.34 14.53
N SER A 76 -0.50 -2.97 14.99
CA SER A 76 -1.53 -3.91 15.40
C SER A 76 -2.20 -4.57 14.19
N GLU A 77 -2.91 -5.67 14.43
CA GLU A 77 -3.77 -6.27 13.40
C GLU A 77 -4.82 -5.28 12.91
N GLU A 78 -5.49 -4.58 13.83
CA GLU A 78 -6.48 -3.54 13.53
C GLU A 78 -5.92 -2.45 12.61
N ALA A 79 -4.72 -1.94 12.90
CA ALA A 79 -4.10 -0.91 12.07
C ALA A 79 -3.71 -1.44 10.68
N PHE A 80 -3.36 -2.72 10.56
CA PHE A 80 -3.07 -3.33 9.27
C PHE A 80 -4.35 -3.53 8.45
N ASP A 81 -5.41 -4.02 9.08
CA ASP A 81 -6.72 -4.19 8.43
C ASP A 81 -7.26 -2.85 7.94
N GLU A 82 -7.22 -1.82 8.78
CA GLU A 82 -7.65 -0.47 8.40
C GLU A 82 -6.85 0.08 7.21
N VAL A 83 -5.53 -0.15 7.17
CA VAL A 83 -4.70 0.22 6.01
C VAL A 83 -5.13 -0.51 4.73
N ALA A 84 -5.48 -1.79 4.82
CA ALA A 84 -5.93 -2.58 3.68
C ALA A 84 -7.31 -2.10 3.19
N ASP A 85 -8.23 -1.83 4.10
CA ASP A 85 -9.58 -1.34 3.77
C ASP A 85 -9.52 0.04 3.10
N LEU A 86 -8.74 0.98 3.65
CA LEU A 86 -8.55 2.30 3.06
C LEU A 86 -7.91 2.23 1.67
N LEU A 87 -7.02 1.27 1.44
CA LEU A 87 -6.46 1.02 0.11
C LEU A 87 -7.54 0.51 -0.83
N ASP A 88 -8.33 -0.48 -0.41
CA ASP A 88 -9.38 -1.11 -1.21
C ASP A 88 -10.46 -0.10 -1.67
N GLU A 89 -10.89 0.77 -0.77
CA GLU A 89 -11.79 1.90 -1.05
C GLU A 89 -11.17 2.89 -2.04
N THR A 90 -9.87 3.19 -1.90
CA THR A 90 -9.18 4.11 -2.81
C THR A 90 -9.09 3.51 -4.21
N LEU A 91 -8.82 2.21 -4.32
CA LEU A 91 -8.76 1.54 -5.62
C LEU A 91 -10.14 1.51 -6.30
N GLU A 92 -11.21 1.31 -5.53
CA GLU A 92 -12.59 1.39 -6.02
C GLU A 92 -12.92 2.78 -6.60
N ASP A 93 -12.60 3.84 -5.86
CA ASP A 93 -12.81 5.23 -6.30
C ASP A 93 -12.07 5.57 -7.61
N HIS A 94 -10.94 4.91 -7.85
CA HIS A 94 -10.13 5.06 -9.06
C HIS A 94 -10.52 4.10 -10.19
N GLY A 95 -11.63 3.36 -10.01
CA GLY A 95 -12.24 2.54 -11.05
C GLY A 95 -11.48 1.26 -11.37
N LEU A 96 -10.75 0.70 -10.41
CA LEU A 96 -10.25 -0.66 -10.50
C LEU A 96 -11.42 -1.65 -10.36
N THR A 97 -11.39 -2.72 -11.14
CA THR A 97 -12.42 -3.76 -11.06
C THR A 97 -12.24 -4.61 -9.80
N ASP A 98 -13.26 -5.35 -9.39
CA ASP A 98 -13.19 -6.25 -8.24
C ASP A 98 -12.01 -7.23 -8.32
N ASP A 99 -11.80 -7.86 -9.49
CA ASP A 99 -10.67 -8.77 -9.72
C ASP A 99 -9.30 -8.08 -9.55
N GLU A 100 -9.20 -6.80 -9.94
CA GLU A 100 -7.95 -6.03 -9.83
C GLU A 100 -7.69 -5.66 -8.38
N ARG A 101 -8.74 -5.22 -7.67
CA ARG A 101 -8.70 -4.90 -6.25
C ARG A 101 -8.35 -6.12 -5.40
N GLU A 102 -9.00 -7.25 -5.64
CA GLU A 102 -8.70 -8.52 -4.97
C GLU A 102 -7.23 -8.92 -5.17
N ALA A 103 -6.69 -8.75 -6.39
CA ALA A 103 -5.29 -9.01 -6.64
C ALA A 103 -4.36 -8.07 -5.85
N VAL A 104 -4.67 -6.77 -5.74
CA VAL A 104 -3.87 -5.82 -4.95
C VAL A 104 -3.94 -6.14 -3.46
N ILE A 105 -5.15 -6.31 -2.91
CA ILE A 105 -5.37 -6.58 -1.49
C ILE A 105 -4.81 -7.93 -1.09
N GLY A 106 -4.94 -8.96 -1.92
CA GLY A 106 -4.31 -10.26 -1.68
C GLY A 106 -2.78 -10.16 -1.60
N ALA A 107 -2.17 -9.34 -2.45
CA ALA A 107 -0.73 -9.12 -2.46
C ALA A 107 -0.24 -8.29 -1.25
N VAL A 108 -1.02 -7.29 -0.81
CA VAL A 108 -0.75 -6.56 0.44
C VAL A 108 -0.92 -7.49 1.66
N GLY A 109 -2.01 -8.26 1.71
CA GLY A 109 -2.28 -9.22 2.79
C GLY A 109 -1.17 -10.26 2.96
N ALA A 110 -0.53 -10.69 1.87
CA ALA A 110 0.63 -11.59 1.92
C ALA A 110 1.85 -11.00 2.66
N THR A 111 1.92 -9.67 2.85
CA THR A 111 2.98 -9.00 3.62
C THR A 111 2.69 -8.91 5.12
N ARG A 112 1.49 -9.27 5.57
CA ARG A 112 1.06 -9.16 6.97
C ARG A 112 2.07 -9.76 7.94
N GLY A 113 2.57 -10.97 7.68
CA GLY A 113 3.48 -11.67 8.58
C GLY A 113 4.86 -11.02 8.79
N VAL A 114 5.25 -10.05 7.94
CA VAL A 114 6.50 -9.28 8.13
C VAL A 114 6.26 -7.86 8.64
N ILE A 115 5.01 -7.39 8.63
CA ILE A 115 4.62 -6.03 9.06
C ILE A 115 4.00 -6.08 10.46
N VAL A 116 2.99 -6.93 10.65
CA VAL A 116 2.35 -7.15 11.95
C VAL A 116 3.23 -8.08 12.76
N ARG A 117 3.47 -7.72 14.01
CA ARG A 117 4.19 -8.57 14.97
C ARG A 117 3.22 -9.01 16.04
N GLU A 118 3.03 -10.31 16.17
CA GLU A 118 2.36 -10.89 17.34
C GLU A 118 3.14 -10.44 18.59
N THR A 119 2.40 -9.98 19.59
CA THR A 119 2.96 -9.63 20.91
C THR A 119 3.04 -10.85 21.79
#